data_AF-A0A7K2W5R8-F1
#
_entry.id   AF-A0A7K2W5R8-F1
#
_cell.length_a   1.000
_cell.length_b   1.000
_cell.length_c   1.000
_cell.angle_alpha   90.00
_cell.angle_beta   90.00
_cell.angle_gamma   90.00
#
_symmetry.space_group_name_H-M   'P 1'
#
loop_
_entity.id
_entity.type
_entity.pdbx_description
1 polymer ?
#
loop_
_entity_poly.entity_id
_entity_poly.type
_entity_poly.pdbx_seq_one_letter_code
_entity_poly.pdbx_strand_id
1 'polypeptide(L)'
;MSINFLSASTNHGFLDDLSKLTQIAFWSVTSLVAALSYKNAKRTIFQPLRTEIFKKQIEDLSTLLGIFTGKGEGELRADFDMEHLWMANVAKMYDAYLQYAFDTERPEEIREYRHEKCPSSILIMRPDAPVRLVVSDKKEADLGETSAPKPEEWDYEHVEIPVPRGYSDHMKELQNILDSPLLPSEIAEKLETYIRVARGNIRQVRDIINKSAPEMPQRYPKLEDMQRAKFHWIRHRLIRASEKLEPSAKDIVQAARSYFDSDNLLPRRRKPKIWLAIKEASVRSLKRLRIALTPLARGTDRY
;
A
#
# COMPACT_ATOMS: atom_id res chain seq x y z
N MET A 1 -33.92 96.86 15.32
CA MET A 1 -32.77 96.24 16.02
C MET A 1 -32.90 94.74 15.87
N SER A 2 -32.22 94.15 14.90
CA SER A 2 -32.23 92.71 14.64
C SER A 2 -30.79 92.35 14.24
N ILE A 3 -30.02 91.82 15.18
CA ILE A 3 -28.65 91.38 14.94
C ILE A 3 -28.48 89.98 15.53
N ASN A 4 -28.29 89.04 14.61
CA ASN A 4 -27.50 87.81 14.68
C ASN A 4 -27.81 86.76 15.75
N PHE A 5 -28.66 85.80 15.35
CA PHE A 5 -28.82 84.50 16.00
C PHE A 5 -28.47 83.38 15.00
N LEU A 6 -27.22 83.33 14.51
CA LEU A 6 -26.85 82.39 13.44
C LEU A 6 -25.49 81.69 13.57
N SER A 7 -24.82 81.70 14.73
CA SER A 7 -23.50 81.05 14.86
C SER A 7 -23.38 79.93 15.91
N ALA A 8 -24.48 79.42 16.47
CA ALA A 8 -24.44 78.33 17.45
C ALA A 8 -24.76 76.93 16.87
N SER A 9 -25.28 76.86 15.63
CA SER A 9 -25.75 75.60 15.03
C SER A 9 -24.66 74.74 14.40
N THR A 10 -23.50 75.31 14.05
CA THR A 10 -22.45 74.60 13.30
C THR A 10 -21.51 73.78 14.18
N ASN A 11 -21.37 74.11 15.46
CA ASN A 11 -20.51 73.35 16.39
C ASN A 11 -21.13 72.03 16.86
N HIS A 12 -22.46 71.92 16.87
CA HIS A 12 -23.12 70.69 17.33
C HIS A 12 -22.95 69.53 16.33
N GLY A 13 -23.08 69.80 15.02
CA GLY A 13 -22.91 68.77 14.00
C GLY A 13 -21.48 68.22 13.92
N PHE A 14 -20.47 69.08 14.15
CA PHE A 14 -19.07 68.64 14.12
C PHE A 14 -18.72 67.67 15.25
N LEU A 15 -19.21 67.92 16.48
CA LEU A 15 -18.98 67.02 17.61
C LEU A 15 -19.67 65.67 17.42
N ASP A 16 -20.88 65.66 16.85
CA ASP A 16 -21.61 64.43 16.55
C ASP A 16 -20.90 63.59 15.47
N ASP A 17 -20.35 64.23 14.44
CA ASP A 17 -19.60 63.55 13.37
C ASP A 17 -18.28 62.98 13.89
N LEU A 18 -17.57 63.70 14.77
CA LEU A 18 -16.36 63.21 15.42
C LEU A 18 -16.68 61.99 16.32
N SER A 19 -17.81 62.02 17.04
CA SER A 19 -18.26 60.90 17.86
C SER A 19 -18.58 59.67 17.01
N LYS A 20 -19.29 59.83 15.89
CA LYS A 20 -19.56 58.72 14.95
C LYS A 20 -18.27 58.14 14.36
N LEU A 21 -17.32 58.99 13.96
CA LEU A 21 -16.05 58.53 13.40
C LEU A 21 -15.25 57.71 14.43
N THR A 22 -15.20 58.17 15.69
CA THR A 22 -14.50 57.45 16.76
C THR A 22 -15.16 56.10 17.07
N GLN A 23 -16.50 56.04 17.07
CA GLN A 23 -17.24 54.77 17.22
C GLN A 23 -16.95 53.80 16.06
N ILE A 24 -16.96 54.25 14.81
CA ILE A 24 -16.66 53.41 13.64
C ILE A 24 -15.23 52.87 13.73
N ALA A 25 -14.26 53.71 14.07
CA ALA A 25 -12.88 53.32 14.23
C ALA A 25 -12.72 52.30 15.37
N PHE A 26 -13.37 52.53 16.52
CA PHE A 26 -13.36 51.63 17.66
C PHE A 26 -13.90 50.24 17.30
N TRP A 27 -15.07 50.16 16.66
CA TRP A 27 -15.65 48.88 16.26
C TRP A 27 -14.82 48.17 15.18
N SER A 28 -14.20 48.91 14.26
CA SER A 28 -13.30 48.35 13.25
C SER A 28 -12.05 47.72 13.89
N VAL A 29 -11.41 48.42 14.83
CA VAL A 29 -10.25 47.90 15.58
C VAL A 29 -10.66 46.70 16.43
N THR A 30 -11.79 46.78 17.13
CA THR A 30 -12.32 45.69 17.95
C THR A 30 -12.61 44.45 17.11
N SER A 31 -13.22 44.61 15.93
CA SER A 31 -13.47 43.50 15.00
C SER A 31 -12.17 42.89 14.47
N LEU A 32 -11.15 43.71 14.19
CA LEU A 32 -9.84 43.22 13.74
C LEU A 32 -9.13 42.44 14.84
N VAL A 33 -9.11 42.96 16.07
CA VAL A 33 -8.54 42.29 17.24
C VAL A 33 -9.27 40.97 17.51
N ALA A 34 -10.60 40.96 17.46
CA ALA A 34 -11.39 39.73 17.62
C ALA A 34 -11.05 38.69 16.54
N ALA A 35 -10.93 39.09 15.28
CA ALA A 35 -10.55 38.19 14.18
C ALA A 35 -9.13 37.62 14.36
N LEU A 36 -8.16 38.44 14.78
CA LEU A 36 -6.79 38.00 15.07
C LEU A 36 -6.74 37.06 16.28
N SER A 37 -7.48 37.37 17.34
CA SER A 37 -7.62 36.53 18.53
C SER A 37 -8.23 35.18 18.18
N TYR A 38 -9.31 35.14 17.40
CA TYR A 38 -9.90 33.89 16.91
C TYR A 38 -8.90 33.08 16.07
N LYS A 39 -8.15 33.74 15.16
CA LYS A 39 -7.13 33.08 14.33
C LYS A 39 -5.99 32.50 15.17
N ASN A 40 -5.56 33.21 16.22
CA ASN A 40 -4.51 32.74 17.14
C ASN A 40 -5.03 31.61 18.04
N ALA A 41 -6.19 31.76 18.66
CA ALA A 41 -6.83 30.73 19.46
C ALA A 41 -7.06 29.45 18.64
N LYS A 42 -7.56 29.57 17.40
CA LYS A 42 -7.70 28.45 16.47
C LYS A 42 -6.37 27.73 16.24
N ARG A 43 -5.27 28.46 16.04
CA ARG A 43 -3.94 27.85 15.89
C ARG A 43 -3.48 27.13 17.15
N THR A 44 -3.67 27.73 18.32
CA THR A 44 -3.24 27.16 19.60
C THR A 44 -4.07 25.96 20.01
N ILE A 45 -5.40 25.99 19.81
CA ILE A 45 -6.29 24.86 20.13
C ILE A 45 -6.02 23.67 19.20
N PHE A 46 -5.74 23.91 17.91
CA PHE A 46 -5.46 22.82 16.98
C PHE A 46 -4.00 22.34 16.98
N GLN A 47 -3.09 23.00 17.68
CA GLN A 47 -1.71 22.54 17.82
C GLN A 47 -1.63 21.19 18.56
N PRO A 48 -2.21 21.04 19.77
CA PRO A 48 -2.25 19.76 20.48
C PRO A 48 -2.83 18.62 19.62
N LEU A 49 -3.97 18.86 18.98
CA LEU A 49 -4.63 17.86 18.13
C LEU A 49 -3.73 17.41 16.97
N ARG A 50 -3.06 18.35 16.30
CA ARG A 50 -2.08 18.01 15.24
C ARG A 50 -0.91 17.21 15.77
N THR A 51 -0.43 17.52 16.97
CA THR A 51 0.69 16.76 17.57
C THR A 51 0.28 15.35 17.98
N GLU A 52 -0.94 15.13 18.44
CA GLU A 52 -1.44 13.78 18.76
C GLU A 52 -1.64 12.94 17.50
N ILE A 53 -2.27 13.50 16.47
CA ILE A 53 -2.42 12.85 15.17
C ILE A 53 -1.04 12.50 14.61
N PHE A 54 -0.09 13.43 14.64
CA PHE A 54 1.25 13.20 14.14
C PHE A 54 1.99 12.10 14.93
N LYS A 55 1.83 12.03 16.26
CA LYS A 55 2.37 10.93 17.07
C LYS A 55 1.79 9.59 16.66
N LYS A 56 0.49 9.52 16.42
CA LYS A 56 -0.18 8.31 15.95
C LYS A 56 0.27 7.91 14.54
N GLN A 57 0.45 8.87 13.63
CA GLN A 57 1.05 8.62 12.32
C GLN A 57 2.46 8.05 12.43
N ILE A 58 3.29 8.59 13.33
CA ILE A 58 4.63 8.06 13.59
C ILE A 58 4.58 6.62 14.11
N GLU A 59 3.63 6.30 14.99
CA GLU A 59 3.45 4.95 15.54
C GLU A 59 3.08 3.93 14.44
N ASP A 60 2.12 4.27 13.59
CA ASP A 60 1.70 3.44 12.44
C ASP A 60 2.86 3.24 11.46
N LEU A 61 3.59 4.31 11.13
CA LEU A 61 4.75 4.25 10.24
C LEU A 61 5.92 3.46 10.85
N SER A 62 6.10 3.53 12.16
CA SER A 62 7.13 2.76 12.86
C SER A 62 6.82 1.27 12.85
N THR A 63 5.54 0.92 13.04
CA THR A 63 5.04 -0.46 12.91
C THR A 63 5.28 -0.97 11.49
N LEU A 64 4.88 -0.18 10.48
CA LEU A 64 5.10 -0.51 9.07
C LEU A 64 6.59 -0.69 8.73
N LEU A 65 7.46 0.19 9.23
CA LEU A 65 8.90 0.08 9.04
C LEU A 65 9.47 -1.18 9.74
N GLY A 66 8.94 -1.56 10.90
CA GLY A 66 9.32 -2.80 11.59
C GLY A 66 9.03 -4.06 10.80
N ILE A 67 7.97 -4.04 9.98
CA ILE A 67 7.62 -5.16 9.10
C ILE A 67 8.61 -5.31 7.94
N PHE A 68 9.05 -4.21 7.33
CA PHE A 68 9.80 -4.27 6.05
C PHE A 68 11.31 -3.98 6.15
N THR A 69 11.77 -3.29 7.20
CA THR A 69 13.15 -2.79 7.26
C THR A 69 14.15 -3.93 7.41
N GLY A 70 15.12 -4.00 6.50
CA GLY A 70 16.21 -4.98 6.55
C GLY A 70 15.85 -6.35 5.96
N LYS A 71 14.58 -6.58 5.58
CA LYS A 71 14.15 -7.86 5.04
C LYS A 71 14.48 -8.04 3.57
N GLY A 72 15.02 -9.21 3.24
CA GLY A 72 15.20 -9.67 1.86
C GLY A 72 14.00 -10.47 1.33
N GLU A 73 14.01 -10.83 0.05
CA GLU A 73 12.93 -11.61 -0.58
C GLU A 73 12.58 -12.90 0.18
N GLY A 74 13.58 -13.60 0.72
CA GLY A 74 13.36 -14.86 1.46
C GLY A 74 12.56 -14.65 2.75
N GLU A 75 12.88 -13.61 3.52
CA GLU A 75 12.20 -13.27 4.77
C GLU A 75 10.79 -12.77 4.50
N LEU A 76 10.61 -11.90 3.50
CA LEU A 76 9.28 -11.41 3.10
C LEU A 76 8.36 -12.56 2.67
N ARG A 77 8.88 -13.59 1.99
CA ARG A 77 8.10 -14.80 1.66
C ARG A 77 7.82 -15.65 2.89
N ALA A 78 8.75 -15.69 3.85
CA ALA A 78 8.56 -16.43 5.09
C ALA A 78 7.50 -15.78 5.98
N ASP A 79 7.40 -14.44 6.01
CA ASP A 79 6.34 -13.71 6.73
C ASP A 79 4.94 -14.12 6.23
N PHE A 80 4.79 -14.33 4.92
CA PHE A 80 3.56 -14.85 4.30
C PHE A 80 3.40 -16.37 4.40
N ASP A 81 4.35 -17.08 5.01
CA ASP A 81 4.35 -18.54 5.08
C ASP A 81 4.20 -19.23 3.70
N MET A 82 4.87 -18.66 2.68
CA MET A 82 4.73 -19.09 1.28
C MET A 82 5.18 -20.54 1.06
N GLU A 83 6.14 -21.04 1.84
CA GLU A 83 6.60 -22.42 1.72
C GLU A 83 5.50 -23.41 2.13
N HIS A 84 4.82 -23.18 3.25
CA HIS A 84 3.69 -24.02 3.66
C HIS A 84 2.51 -23.89 2.70
N LEU A 85 2.27 -22.68 2.16
CA LEU A 85 1.27 -22.48 1.11
C LEU A 85 1.58 -23.38 -0.09
N TRP A 86 2.80 -23.34 -0.63
CA TRP A 86 3.16 -24.18 -1.77
C TRP A 86 3.07 -25.67 -1.45
N MET A 87 3.59 -26.08 -0.30
CA MET A 87 3.61 -27.48 0.12
C MET A 87 2.19 -28.05 0.31
N ALA A 88 1.29 -27.31 0.96
CA ALA A 88 -0.09 -27.73 1.16
C ALA A 88 -0.82 -27.94 -0.18
N ASN A 89 -0.65 -27.02 -1.11
CA ASN A 89 -1.31 -27.07 -2.41
C ASN A 89 -0.72 -28.15 -3.33
N VAL A 90 0.60 -28.35 -3.31
CA VAL A 90 1.24 -29.45 -4.02
C VAL A 90 0.83 -30.80 -3.43
N ALA A 91 0.87 -30.96 -2.11
CA ALA A 91 0.44 -32.18 -1.45
C ALA A 91 -1.00 -32.54 -1.80
N LYS A 92 -1.90 -31.56 -1.86
CA LYS A 92 -3.30 -31.77 -2.27
C LYS A 92 -3.42 -32.33 -3.70
N MET A 93 -2.63 -31.83 -4.65
CA MET A 93 -2.59 -32.39 -6.00
C MET A 93 -2.04 -33.83 -6.00
N TYR A 94 -1.00 -34.08 -5.21
CA TYR A 94 -0.40 -35.42 -5.09
C TYR A 94 -1.37 -36.43 -4.50
N ASP A 95 -2.10 -36.06 -3.45
CA ASP A 95 -3.09 -36.93 -2.81
C ASP A 95 -4.25 -37.24 -3.77
N ALA A 96 -4.71 -36.24 -4.53
CA ALA A 96 -5.72 -36.45 -5.57
C ALA A 96 -5.23 -37.41 -6.67
N TYR A 97 -3.96 -37.28 -7.09
CA TYR A 97 -3.37 -38.19 -8.05
C TYR A 97 -3.14 -39.59 -7.47
N LEU A 98 -2.76 -39.70 -6.19
CA LEU A 98 -2.58 -40.98 -5.50
C LEU A 98 -3.90 -41.77 -5.46
N GLN A 99 -4.99 -41.08 -5.10
CA GLN A 99 -6.33 -41.65 -5.10
C GLN A 99 -6.77 -42.03 -6.51
N TYR A 100 -6.52 -41.18 -7.51
CA TYR A 100 -6.84 -41.49 -8.90
C TYR A 100 -6.02 -42.67 -9.45
N ALA A 101 -4.70 -42.68 -9.36
CA ALA A 101 -3.89 -43.67 -10.05
C ALA A 101 -3.80 -45.02 -9.31
N PHE A 102 -3.86 -45.01 -7.97
CA PHE A 102 -3.54 -46.17 -7.14
C PHE A 102 -4.63 -46.53 -6.13
N ASP A 103 -5.77 -45.82 -6.12
CA ASP A 103 -6.88 -46.04 -5.17
C ASP A 103 -6.39 -46.09 -3.71
N THR A 104 -5.47 -45.17 -3.39
CA THR A 104 -4.80 -45.10 -2.10
C THR A 104 -4.89 -43.68 -1.56
N GLU A 105 -5.26 -43.56 -0.28
CA GLU A 105 -5.27 -42.29 0.43
C GLU A 105 -4.15 -42.20 1.47
N ARG A 106 -3.62 -41.00 1.65
CA ARG A 106 -2.75 -40.68 2.79
C ARG A 106 -3.59 -40.43 4.04
N PRO A 107 -3.14 -40.87 5.23
CA PRO A 107 -3.79 -40.53 6.50
C PRO A 107 -3.97 -39.02 6.65
N GLU A 108 -5.11 -38.59 7.18
CA GLU A 108 -5.45 -37.16 7.28
C GLU A 108 -4.46 -36.40 8.17
N GLU A 109 -3.95 -37.05 9.21
CA GLU A 109 -3.06 -36.47 10.21
C GLU A 109 -1.74 -36.00 9.60
N ILE A 110 -1.30 -36.61 8.49
CA ILE A 110 -0.06 -36.22 7.83
C ILE A 110 -0.27 -35.21 6.69
N ARG A 111 -1.52 -34.89 6.33
CA ARG A 111 -1.82 -33.97 5.21
C ARG A 111 -1.40 -32.54 5.58
N GLU A 112 -0.70 -31.89 4.66
CA GLU A 112 -0.18 -30.53 4.82
C GLU A 112 -1.29 -29.47 4.75
N TYR A 113 -2.39 -29.77 4.05
CA TYR A 113 -3.53 -28.88 3.82
C TYR A 113 -4.71 -29.10 4.78
N ARG A 114 -4.50 -29.85 5.87
CA ARG A 114 -5.53 -30.06 6.90
C ARG A 114 -5.98 -28.74 7.53
N HIS A 115 -7.21 -28.69 8.02
CA HIS A 115 -7.85 -27.48 8.50
C HIS A 115 -7.07 -26.79 9.63
N GLU A 116 -6.39 -27.54 10.52
CA GLU A 116 -5.61 -26.95 11.60
C GLU A 116 -4.42 -26.11 11.09
N LYS A 117 -3.81 -26.55 9.98
CA LYS A 117 -2.68 -25.86 9.32
C LYS A 117 -3.17 -24.78 8.36
N CYS A 118 -4.24 -25.09 7.61
CA CYS A 118 -4.86 -24.23 6.62
C CYS A 118 -6.31 -23.91 7.04
N PRO A 119 -6.51 -22.93 7.94
CA PRO A 119 -7.84 -22.61 8.47
C PRO A 119 -8.79 -21.99 7.43
N SER A 120 -8.23 -21.48 6.34
CA SER A 120 -8.95 -20.79 5.27
C SER A 120 -8.55 -21.35 3.92
N SER A 121 -9.46 -21.32 2.96
CA SER A 121 -9.15 -21.63 1.57
C SER A 121 -9.73 -20.59 0.62
N ILE A 122 -9.09 -20.49 -0.54
CA ILE A 122 -9.53 -19.62 -1.63
C ILE A 122 -10.13 -20.51 -2.71
N LEU A 123 -11.43 -20.32 -2.97
CA LEU A 123 -12.13 -21.01 -4.06
C LEU A 123 -12.07 -20.17 -5.34
N ILE A 124 -11.57 -20.78 -6.41
CA ILE A 124 -11.51 -20.16 -7.74
C ILE A 124 -12.34 -21.00 -8.70
N MET A 125 -13.64 -20.73 -8.75
CA MET A 125 -14.61 -21.53 -9.53
C MET A 125 -14.47 -21.37 -11.05
N ARG A 126 -13.97 -20.24 -11.54
CA ARG A 126 -13.68 -19.98 -12.97
C ARG A 126 -12.51 -19.02 -13.09
N PRO A 127 -11.75 -19.02 -14.20
CA PRO A 127 -10.68 -18.05 -14.44
C PRO A 127 -11.15 -16.59 -14.30
N ASP A 128 -12.41 -16.33 -14.66
CA ASP A 128 -13.01 -14.99 -14.68
C ASP A 128 -13.92 -14.71 -13.47
N ALA A 129 -14.12 -15.68 -12.58
CA ALA A 129 -15.01 -15.52 -11.44
C ALA A 129 -14.33 -14.74 -10.30
N PRO A 130 -15.09 -13.90 -9.56
CA PRO A 130 -14.56 -13.22 -8.38
C PRO A 130 -14.12 -14.25 -7.33
N VAL A 131 -12.91 -14.05 -6.81
CA VAL A 131 -12.31 -14.88 -5.78
C VAL A 131 -13.16 -14.82 -4.50
N ARG A 132 -13.63 -15.97 -4.00
CA ARG A 132 -14.36 -16.06 -2.73
C ARG A 132 -13.48 -16.72 -1.67
N LEU A 133 -13.26 -16.02 -0.57
CA LEU A 133 -12.67 -16.60 0.63
C LEU A 133 -13.75 -17.42 1.32
N VAL A 134 -13.50 -18.71 1.52
CA VAL A 134 -14.39 -19.56 2.31
C VAL A 134 -13.67 -19.84 3.62
N VAL A 135 -14.29 -19.41 4.72
CA VAL A 135 -13.91 -19.85 6.05
C VAL A 135 -14.63 -21.19 6.22
N SER A 136 -13.86 -22.28 6.33
CA SER A 136 -14.42 -23.60 6.54
C SER A 136 -14.99 -23.71 7.95
N ASP A 137 -16.23 -23.29 8.14
CA ASP A 137 -17.01 -23.68 9.30
C ASP A 137 -17.34 -25.17 9.15
N LYS A 138 -16.54 -26.02 9.82
CA LYS A 138 -16.65 -27.46 10.16
C LYS A 138 -17.93 -28.27 9.79
N LYS A 139 -18.51 -28.05 8.62
CA LYS A 139 -19.53 -28.89 8.00
C LYS A 139 -18.96 -29.33 6.68
N GLU A 140 -18.37 -30.52 6.71
CA GLU A 140 -18.45 -31.42 5.58
C GLU A 140 -19.91 -31.43 5.15
N ALA A 141 -20.23 -30.66 4.11
CA ALA A 141 -21.41 -30.96 3.34
C ALA A 141 -21.13 -32.34 2.78
N ASP A 142 -21.87 -33.31 3.31
CA ASP A 142 -22.06 -34.66 2.80
C ASP A 142 -22.57 -34.52 1.35
N LEU A 143 -21.64 -34.19 0.45
CA LEU A 143 -21.83 -34.21 -0.99
C LEU A 143 -21.85 -35.70 -1.31
N GLY A 144 -23.05 -36.28 -1.15
CA GLY A 144 -23.28 -37.70 -1.27
C GLY A 144 -22.50 -38.29 -2.44
N GLU A 145 -21.88 -39.43 -2.19
CA GLU A 145 -21.10 -40.24 -3.13
C GLU A 145 -21.96 -40.65 -4.34
N THR A 146 -22.28 -39.71 -5.23
CA THR A 146 -22.50 -40.06 -6.62
C THR A 146 -21.13 -40.34 -7.19
N SER A 147 -20.72 -41.61 -7.11
CA SER A 147 -19.55 -42.17 -7.78
C SER A 147 -19.70 -41.92 -9.29
N ALA A 148 -19.27 -40.74 -9.71
CA ALA A 148 -19.11 -40.44 -11.12
C ALA A 148 -18.08 -41.45 -11.67
N PRO A 149 -18.31 -42.02 -12.86
CA PRO A 149 -17.36 -42.94 -13.46
C PRO A 149 -16.01 -42.23 -13.56
N LYS A 150 -14.96 -42.90 -13.05
CA LYS A 150 -13.58 -42.42 -13.08
C LYS A 150 -13.21 -42.09 -14.53
N PRO A 151 -12.73 -40.87 -14.83
CA PRO A 151 -12.34 -40.52 -16.19
C PRO A 151 -11.23 -41.47 -16.67
N GLU A 152 -11.23 -41.79 -17.96
CA GLU A 152 -10.19 -42.66 -18.55
C GLU A 152 -8.80 -42.01 -18.50
N GLU A 153 -8.76 -40.68 -18.52
CA GLU A 153 -7.54 -39.87 -18.47
C GLU A 153 -7.48 -39.00 -17.23
N TRP A 154 -6.26 -38.76 -16.74
CA TRP A 154 -6.01 -37.86 -15.61
C TRP A 154 -6.26 -36.40 -16.03
N ASP A 155 -7.45 -35.91 -15.71
CA ASP A 155 -7.85 -34.51 -15.88
C ASP A 155 -8.06 -33.87 -14.51
N TYR A 156 -7.11 -33.04 -14.10
CA TYR A 156 -7.08 -32.45 -12.76
C TYR A 156 -7.22 -30.93 -12.82
N GLU A 157 -8.19 -30.43 -12.06
CA GLU A 157 -8.35 -29.00 -11.83
C GLU A 157 -8.20 -28.64 -10.34
N HIS A 158 -7.22 -27.80 -10.04
CA HIS A 158 -7.01 -27.22 -8.73
C HIS A 158 -7.97 -26.04 -8.51
N VAL A 159 -9.13 -26.32 -7.93
CA VAL A 159 -10.19 -25.31 -7.71
C VAL A 159 -10.01 -24.56 -6.39
N GLU A 160 -9.58 -25.26 -5.35
CA GLU A 160 -9.44 -24.73 -3.99
C GLU A 160 -7.98 -24.68 -3.59
N ILE A 161 -7.52 -23.49 -3.21
CA ILE A 161 -6.19 -23.24 -2.68
C ILE A 161 -6.26 -23.16 -1.14
N PRO A 162 -5.80 -24.18 -0.39
CA PRO A 162 -5.66 -24.08 1.06
C PRO A 162 -4.63 -23.01 1.40
N VAL A 163 -4.97 -22.14 2.34
CA VAL A 163 -4.14 -21.00 2.77
C VAL A 163 -3.67 -21.24 4.20
N PRO A 164 -2.35 -21.28 4.46
CA PRO A 164 -1.83 -21.49 5.80
C PRO A 164 -2.16 -20.30 6.70
N ARG A 165 -2.24 -20.55 8.00
CA ARG A 165 -2.56 -19.52 8.99
C ARG A 165 -1.61 -18.31 8.91
N GLY A 166 -0.30 -18.55 8.74
CA GLY A 166 0.70 -17.48 8.67
C GLY A 166 0.41 -16.47 7.56
N TYR A 167 -0.03 -16.94 6.40
CA TYR A 167 -0.44 -16.06 5.30
C TYR A 167 -1.63 -15.17 5.69
N SER A 168 -2.68 -15.79 6.24
CA SER A 168 -3.92 -15.08 6.60
C SER A 168 -3.70 -14.07 7.72
N ASP A 169 -2.89 -14.44 8.73
CA ASP A 169 -2.54 -13.57 9.85
C ASP A 169 -1.73 -12.36 9.38
N HIS A 170 -0.70 -12.59 8.54
CA HIS A 170 0.12 -11.49 8.02
C HIS A 170 -0.68 -10.59 7.06
N MET A 171 -1.54 -11.16 6.20
CA MET A 171 -2.43 -10.37 5.35
C MET A 171 -3.39 -9.49 6.17
N LYS A 172 -3.91 -10.01 7.28
CA LYS A 172 -4.76 -9.25 8.21
C LYS A 172 -4.00 -8.14 8.90
N GLU A 173 -2.76 -8.39 9.32
CA GLU A 173 -1.87 -7.37 9.89
C GLU A 173 -1.68 -6.20 8.91
N LEU A 174 -1.34 -6.48 7.65
CA LEU A 174 -1.18 -5.45 6.61
C LEU A 174 -2.49 -4.71 6.33
N GLN A 175 -3.63 -5.42 6.30
CA GLN A 175 -4.94 -4.80 6.10
C GLN A 175 -5.32 -3.87 7.26
N ASN A 176 -5.03 -4.26 8.51
CA ASN A 176 -5.28 -3.40 9.67
C ASN A 176 -4.50 -2.07 9.59
N ILE A 177 -3.26 -2.12 9.08
CA ILE A 177 -2.45 -0.89 8.87
C ILE A 177 -3.06 -0.06 7.74
N LEU A 178 -3.48 -0.69 6.66
CA LEU A 178 -4.11 -0.01 5.52
C LEU A 178 -5.45 0.66 5.90
N ASP A 179 -6.21 0.03 6.79
CA ASP A 179 -7.48 0.55 7.29
C ASP A 179 -7.30 1.73 8.27
N SER A 180 -6.06 2.07 8.66
CA SER A 180 -5.79 3.25 9.49
C SER A 180 -6.08 4.54 8.70
N PRO A 181 -6.99 5.41 9.18
CA PRO A 181 -7.28 6.68 8.52
C PRO A 181 -6.14 7.69 8.63
N LEU A 182 -5.10 7.37 9.40
CA LEU A 182 -3.95 8.22 9.64
C LEU A 182 -2.79 7.91 8.67
N LEU A 183 -2.84 6.78 7.96
CA LEU A 183 -1.81 6.39 7.02
C LEU A 183 -1.75 7.38 5.85
N PRO A 184 -0.57 7.93 5.52
CA PRO A 184 -0.44 8.80 4.34
C PRO A 184 -0.84 8.06 3.06
N SER A 185 -1.60 8.72 2.18
CA SER A 185 -2.16 8.10 0.97
C SER A 185 -1.10 7.46 0.07
N GLU A 186 0.05 8.10 -0.09
CA GLU A 186 1.17 7.55 -0.87
C GLU A 186 1.66 6.21 -0.30
N ILE A 187 1.67 6.06 1.02
CA ILE A 187 2.10 4.83 1.68
C ILE A 187 1.01 3.76 1.57
N ALA A 188 -0.26 4.15 1.71
CA ALA A 188 -1.41 3.28 1.48
C ALA A 188 -1.38 2.68 0.06
N GLU A 189 -1.18 3.50 -0.98
CA GLU A 189 -1.08 3.05 -2.37
C GLU A 189 0.06 2.04 -2.61
N LYS A 190 1.22 2.27 -1.97
CA LYS A 190 2.37 1.35 -2.05
C LYS A 190 2.09 0.04 -1.30
N LEU A 191 1.46 0.11 -0.13
CA LEU A 191 1.06 -1.06 0.66
C LEU A 191 -0.01 -1.88 -0.08
N GLU A 192 -0.99 -1.24 -0.71
CA GLU A 192 -1.97 -1.91 -1.58
C GLU A 192 -1.29 -2.63 -2.76
N THR A 193 -0.28 -2.01 -3.35
CA THR A 193 0.49 -2.62 -4.43
C THR A 193 1.24 -3.85 -3.93
N TYR A 194 1.87 -3.78 -2.76
CA TYR A 194 2.51 -4.92 -2.11
C TYR A 194 1.54 -6.08 -1.84
N ILE A 195 0.38 -5.78 -1.23
CA ILE A 195 -0.70 -6.75 -0.99
C ILE A 195 -1.17 -7.38 -2.31
N ARG A 196 -1.29 -6.58 -3.37
CA ARG A 196 -1.69 -7.06 -4.70
C ARG A 196 -0.70 -8.04 -5.28
N VAL A 197 0.61 -7.78 -5.16
CA VAL A 197 1.67 -8.71 -5.58
C VAL A 197 1.59 -10.01 -4.78
N ALA A 198 1.45 -9.93 -3.45
CA ALA A 198 1.31 -11.12 -2.60
C ALA A 198 0.06 -11.97 -2.94
N ARG A 199 -1.08 -11.33 -3.24
CA ARG A 199 -2.30 -12.02 -3.71
C ARG A 199 -2.14 -12.58 -5.12
N GLY A 200 -1.41 -11.89 -5.99
CA GLY A 200 -1.06 -12.37 -7.34
C GLY A 200 -0.28 -13.67 -7.27
N ASN A 201 0.71 -13.74 -6.37
CA ASN A 201 1.50 -14.95 -6.15
C ASN A 201 0.66 -16.16 -5.71
N ILE A 202 -0.41 -15.97 -4.93
CA ILE A 202 -1.36 -17.05 -4.61
C ILE A 202 -2.03 -17.58 -5.88
N ARG A 203 -2.53 -16.69 -6.76
CA ARG A 203 -3.23 -17.13 -7.98
C ARG A 203 -2.32 -17.98 -8.88
N GLN A 204 -1.05 -17.61 -8.95
CA GLN A 204 -0.06 -18.38 -9.70
C GLN A 204 0.13 -19.80 -9.16
N VAL A 205 -0.14 -20.06 -7.86
CA VAL A 205 -0.08 -21.42 -7.31
C VAL A 205 -1.04 -22.35 -8.05
N ARG A 206 -2.30 -21.94 -8.22
CA ARG A 206 -3.29 -22.70 -9.00
C ARG A 206 -2.83 -22.91 -10.44
N ASP A 207 -2.41 -21.86 -11.11
CA ASP A 207 -2.03 -21.94 -12.53
C ASP A 207 -0.85 -22.89 -12.74
N ILE A 208 0.15 -22.84 -11.87
CA ILE A 208 1.32 -23.70 -11.95
C ILE A 208 0.99 -25.14 -11.58
N ILE A 209 0.11 -25.37 -10.60
CA ILE A 209 -0.35 -26.72 -10.25
C ILE A 209 -1.13 -27.33 -11.41
N ASN A 210 -2.10 -26.61 -11.97
CA ASN A 210 -2.87 -27.08 -13.13
C ASN A 210 -1.98 -27.38 -14.34
N LYS A 211 -0.96 -26.55 -14.60
CA LYS A 211 0.01 -26.82 -15.66
C LYS A 211 0.93 -28.00 -15.36
N SER A 212 1.16 -28.30 -14.08
CA SER A 212 2.04 -29.38 -13.64
C SER A 212 1.30 -30.72 -13.52
N ALA A 213 0.01 -30.71 -13.26
CA ALA A 213 -0.78 -31.90 -13.03
C ALA A 213 -0.74 -32.92 -14.19
N PRO A 214 -0.81 -32.52 -15.47
CA PRO A 214 -0.70 -33.47 -16.59
C PRO A 214 0.64 -34.23 -16.68
N GLU A 215 1.71 -33.72 -16.05
CA GLU A 215 3.00 -34.40 -16.00
C GLU A 215 3.06 -35.51 -14.93
N MET A 216 2.06 -35.60 -14.05
CA MET A 216 2.05 -36.56 -12.94
C MET A 216 2.12 -38.02 -13.40
N PRO A 217 1.31 -38.49 -14.38
CA PRO A 217 1.38 -39.87 -14.88
C PRO A 217 2.73 -40.26 -15.46
N GLN A 218 3.39 -39.32 -16.14
CA GLN A 218 4.70 -39.56 -16.76
C GLN A 218 5.82 -39.59 -15.72
N ARG A 219 5.74 -38.74 -14.68
CA ARG A 219 6.76 -38.65 -13.62
C ARG A 219 6.61 -39.73 -12.55
N TYR A 220 5.38 -40.17 -12.29
CA TYR A 220 5.05 -41.10 -11.21
C TYR A 220 4.10 -42.20 -11.71
N PRO A 221 4.57 -43.10 -12.58
CA PRO A 221 3.75 -44.17 -13.13
C PRO A 221 3.44 -45.28 -12.12
N LYS A 222 4.25 -45.41 -11.06
CA LYS A 222 4.09 -46.45 -10.03
C LYS A 222 3.95 -45.87 -8.63
N LEU A 223 3.37 -46.66 -7.73
CA LEU A 223 3.17 -46.28 -6.34
C LEU A 223 4.51 -46.02 -5.63
N GLU A 224 5.54 -46.81 -5.91
CA GLU A 224 6.87 -46.63 -5.31
C GLU A 224 7.52 -45.31 -5.75
N ASP A 225 7.22 -44.83 -6.97
CA ASP A 225 7.69 -43.55 -7.47
C ASP A 225 7.02 -42.39 -6.72
N MET A 226 5.72 -42.53 -6.42
CA MET A 226 4.97 -41.58 -5.57
C MET A 226 5.51 -41.53 -4.15
N GLN A 227 5.81 -42.67 -3.54
CA GLN A 227 6.39 -42.72 -2.19
C GLN A 227 7.75 -42.04 -2.08
N ARG A 228 8.52 -42.03 -3.18
CA ARG A 228 9.83 -41.35 -3.28
C ARG A 228 9.73 -39.97 -3.90
N ALA A 229 8.53 -39.47 -4.15
CA ALA A 229 8.34 -38.23 -4.87
C ALA A 229 8.94 -37.05 -4.12
N LYS A 230 9.56 -36.15 -4.90
CA LYS A 230 10.08 -34.88 -4.40
C LYS A 230 9.33 -33.73 -5.06
N PHE A 231 8.86 -32.80 -4.24
CA PHE A 231 8.09 -31.63 -4.70
C PHE A 231 8.96 -30.52 -5.33
N HIS A 232 10.29 -30.69 -5.36
CA HIS A 232 11.23 -29.65 -5.76
C HIS A 232 10.98 -29.09 -7.17
N TRP A 233 10.54 -29.92 -8.13
CA TRP A 233 10.36 -29.47 -9.51
C TRP A 233 9.17 -28.50 -9.64
N ILE A 234 8.05 -28.77 -8.96
CA ILE A 234 6.90 -27.84 -8.91
C ILE A 234 7.27 -26.61 -8.09
N ARG A 235 7.94 -26.80 -6.94
CA ARG A 235 8.44 -25.70 -6.10
C ARG A 235 9.32 -24.74 -6.91
N HIS A 236 10.22 -25.25 -7.74
CA HIS A 236 11.06 -24.42 -8.61
C HIS A 236 10.24 -23.64 -9.64
N ARG A 237 9.17 -24.23 -10.19
CA ARG A 237 8.25 -23.52 -11.10
C ARG A 237 7.50 -22.41 -10.36
N LEU A 238 7.01 -22.69 -9.15
CA LEU A 238 6.33 -21.71 -8.30
C LEU A 238 7.24 -20.54 -7.94
N ILE A 239 8.47 -20.81 -7.49
CA ILE A 239 9.46 -19.77 -7.15
C ILE A 239 9.78 -18.89 -8.36
N ARG A 240 9.90 -19.48 -9.56
CA ARG A 240 10.20 -18.75 -10.80
C ARG A 240 9.03 -17.93 -11.32
N ALA A 241 7.80 -18.43 -11.16
CA ALA A 241 6.60 -17.72 -11.55
C ALA A 241 6.30 -16.55 -10.60
N SER A 242 6.56 -16.75 -9.30
CA SER A 242 6.28 -15.79 -8.24
C SER A 242 6.97 -14.46 -8.48
N GLU A 243 6.17 -13.40 -8.49
CA GLU A 243 6.66 -12.04 -8.53
C GLU A 243 7.39 -11.70 -7.21
N LYS A 244 8.44 -10.89 -7.30
CA LYS A 244 9.26 -10.53 -6.13
C LYS A 244 8.54 -9.51 -5.27
N LEU A 245 8.55 -9.74 -3.96
CA LEU A 245 7.98 -8.84 -2.94
C LEU A 245 8.95 -7.70 -2.58
N GLU A 246 10.26 -7.98 -2.64
CA GLU A 246 11.33 -7.09 -2.19
C GLU A 246 11.30 -5.68 -2.84
N PRO A 247 11.08 -5.51 -4.16
CA PRO A 247 11.05 -4.17 -4.76
C PRO A 247 9.95 -3.29 -4.16
N SER A 248 8.73 -3.84 -4.01
CA SER A 248 7.60 -3.11 -3.44
C SER A 248 7.80 -2.81 -1.94
N ALA A 249 8.39 -3.75 -1.18
CA ALA A 249 8.76 -3.52 0.22
C ALA A 249 9.79 -2.38 0.36
N LYS A 250 10.80 -2.32 -0.52
CA LYS A 250 11.80 -1.23 -0.54
C LYS A 250 11.16 0.12 -0.84
N ASP A 251 10.21 0.17 -1.77
CA ASP A 251 9.46 1.38 -2.10
C ASP A 251 8.66 1.88 -0.89
N ILE A 252 8.04 0.98 -0.13
CA ILE A 252 7.33 1.33 1.12
C ILE A 252 8.30 1.90 2.15
N VAL A 253 9.44 1.24 2.39
CA VAL A 253 10.45 1.70 3.35
C VAL A 253 11.00 3.07 2.96
N GLN A 254 11.31 3.29 1.69
CA GLN A 254 11.79 4.56 1.19
C GLN A 254 10.76 5.67 1.36
N ALA A 255 9.49 5.39 1.02
CA ALA A 255 8.40 6.32 1.20
C ALA A 255 8.21 6.67 2.68
N ALA A 256 8.10 5.68 3.57
CA ALA A 256 7.95 5.89 5.01
C ALA A 256 9.11 6.71 5.60
N ARG A 257 10.36 6.42 5.24
CA ARG A 257 11.53 7.19 5.69
C ARG A 257 11.47 8.67 5.28
N SER A 258 10.92 9.00 4.12
CA SER A 258 10.80 10.38 3.66
C SER A 258 9.88 11.25 4.53
N TYR A 259 8.95 10.62 5.28
CA TYR A 259 8.09 11.31 6.25
C TYR A 259 8.82 11.60 7.58
N PHE A 260 9.88 10.85 7.89
CA PHE A 260 10.72 11.11 9.07
C PHE A 260 11.83 12.13 8.80
N ASP A 261 12.09 12.46 7.53
CA ASP A 261 13.16 13.37 7.18
C ASP A 261 12.83 14.79 7.67
N SER A 262 13.63 15.27 8.62
CA SER A 262 13.40 16.53 9.33
C SER A 262 13.32 17.76 8.41
N ASP A 263 13.94 17.68 7.23
CA ASP A 263 13.88 18.71 6.19
C ASP A 263 12.49 18.82 5.51
N ASN A 264 11.66 17.79 5.59
CA ASN A 264 10.27 17.81 5.14
C ASN A 264 9.27 18.21 6.24
N LEU A 265 9.63 18.02 7.52
CA LEU A 265 8.78 18.36 8.67
C LEU A 265 8.73 19.87 8.95
N LEU A 266 9.79 20.60 8.60
CA LEU A 266 9.78 22.05 8.64
C LEU A 266 9.18 22.57 7.32
N PRO A 267 8.19 23.49 7.34
CA PRO A 267 7.70 24.08 6.12
C PRO A 267 8.90 24.68 5.40
N ARG A 268 9.23 24.15 4.21
CA ARG A 268 10.29 24.70 3.35
C ARG A 268 10.15 26.21 3.44
N ARG A 269 11.11 26.90 4.10
CA ARG A 269 11.12 28.35 4.18
C ARG A 269 10.95 28.78 2.73
N ARG A 270 9.77 29.33 2.38
CA ARG A 270 9.50 29.78 1.03
C ARG A 270 10.67 30.70 0.72
N LYS A 271 11.56 30.27 -0.17
CA LYS A 271 12.68 31.11 -0.57
C LYS A 271 12.01 32.42 -0.98
N PRO A 272 12.36 33.55 -0.34
CA PRO A 272 11.66 34.80 -0.62
C PRO A 272 11.65 34.99 -2.13
N LYS A 273 10.54 35.44 -2.72
CA LYS A 273 10.38 35.55 -4.19
C LYS A 273 11.61 36.22 -4.86
N ILE A 274 12.30 37.08 -4.13
CA ILE A 274 13.59 37.70 -4.46
C ILE A 274 14.66 36.65 -4.85
N TRP A 275 14.80 35.53 -4.14
CA TRP A 275 15.76 34.48 -4.46
C TRP A 275 15.43 33.71 -5.75
N LEU A 276 14.14 33.53 -6.08
CA LEU A 276 13.74 33.00 -7.39
C LEU A 276 14.03 34.00 -8.51
N ALA A 277 13.74 35.29 -8.29
CA ALA A 277 14.04 36.36 -9.24
C ALA A 277 15.55 36.51 -9.50
N ILE A 278 16.39 36.42 -8.45
CA ILE A 278 17.85 36.45 -8.57
C ILE A 278 18.34 35.23 -9.36
N LYS A 279 17.82 34.03 -9.07
CA LYS A 279 18.22 32.80 -9.76
C LYS A 279 17.84 32.83 -11.25
N GLU A 280 16.65 33.32 -11.58
CA GLU A 280 16.21 33.52 -12.97
C GLU A 280 17.02 34.60 -13.68
N ALA A 281 17.36 35.70 -13.00
CA ALA A 281 18.23 36.74 -13.54
C ALA A 281 19.63 36.19 -13.83
N SER A 282 20.26 35.49 -12.90
CA SER A 282 21.60 34.89 -13.09
C SER A 282 21.62 33.86 -14.24
N VAL A 283 20.58 33.04 -14.38
CA VAL A 283 20.48 32.07 -15.50
C VAL A 283 20.31 32.79 -16.84
N ARG A 284 19.53 33.89 -16.90
CA ARG A 284 19.40 34.72 -18.11
C ARG A 284 20.71 35.43 -18.46
N SER A 285 21.45 35.94 -17.47
CA SER A 285 22.76 36.56 -17.67
C SER A 285 23.79 35.57 -18.24
N LEU A 286 23.84 34.36 -17.69
CA LEU A 286 24.73 33.29 -18.17
C LEU A 286 24.36 32.81 -19.58
N LYS A 287 23.06 32.69 -19.90
CA LYS A 287 22.62 32.38 -21.27
C LYS A 287 23.01 33.48 -22.28
N ARG A 288 22.88 34.76 -21.90
CA ARG A 288 23.28 35.89 -22.76
C ARG A 288 24.79 35.93 -23.00
N LEU A 289 25.60 35.69 -21.97
CA LEU A 289 27.06 35.57 -22.11
C LEU A 289 27.46 34.40 -23.02
N ARG A 290 26.80 33.24 -22.89
CA ARG A 290 27.08 32.08 -23.74
C ARG A 290 26.78 32.35 -25.22
N ILE A 291 25.66 33.00 -25.52
CA ILE A 291 25.28 33.36 -26.90
C ILE A 291 26.25 34.40 -27.49
N ALA A 292 26.67 35.40 -26.70
CA ALA A 292 27.62 36.42 -27.14
C ALA A 292 29.04 35.88 -27.41
N LEU A 293 29.46 34.81 -26.72
CA LEU A 293 30.77 34.19 -26.88
C LEU A 293 30.80 33.10 -27.97
N THR A 294 29.66 32.72 -28.55
CA THR A 294 29.59 31.67 -29.59
C THR A 294 30.18 32.07 -30.96
N PRO A 295 30.18 33.35 -31.41
CA PRO A 295 30.74 33.71 -32.72
C PRO A 295 32.27 33.83 -32.74
N LEU A 296 32.93 33.99 -31.59
CA LEU A 296 34.38 34.23 -31.51
C LEU A 296 35.23 32.95 -31.61
N ALA A 297 34.62 31.77 -31.48
CA ALA A 297 35.34 30.49 -31.50
C ALA A 297 35.34 29.79 -32.88
N ARG A 298 34.87 30.45 -33.95
CA ARG A 298 34.67 29.82 -35.28
C ARG A 298 35.42 30.48 -36.43
N GLY A 299 36.57 31.10 -36.14
CA GLY A 299 37.30 31.92 -37.10
C GLY A 299 38.82 31.84 -37.00
N THR A 300 39.41 30.66 -36.86
CA THR A 300 40.85 30.43 -37.09
C THR A 300 41.07 28.99 -37.54
N ASP A 301 40.64 28.65 -38.75
CA ASP A 301 41.05 27.43 -39.46
C ASP A 301 40.93 27.67 -40.96
N ARG A 302 41.77 28.60 -41.44
CA ARG A 302 42.20 28.68 -42.84
C ARG A 302 43.57 29.35 -42.83
N TYR A 303 44.62 28.54 -42.68
CA TYR A 303 45.90 28.63 -43.37
C TYR A 303 46.66 27.31 -43.16
#